data_AF-A0A6J0H2M5-F1
#
_entry.id   AF-A0A6J0H2M5-F1
#
_cell.length_a   1.000
_cell.length_b   1.000
_cell.length_c   1.000
_cell.angle_alpha   90.00
_cell.angle_beta   90.00
_cell.angle_gamma   90.00
#
_symmetry.space_group_name_H-M   'P 1'
#
loop_
_entity.id
_entity.type
_entity.pdbx_description
1 polymer ?
#
loop_
_entity_poly.entity_id
_entity_poly.type
_entity_poly.pdbx_seq_one_letter_code
_entity_poly.pdbx_strand_id
1 'polypeptide(L)'
;MRLLPPALGASPGPARLGGVTPGTAAPPRHPLRHGQPALVSPGIEPGLRHSSWKNGSGVVFLRDIPLLLMNRPIFLGEPQNPPSVRFVAPQTSRVPPRPPQPKISSHLSVSARCCLILRIQDTPRKFPSRTGLPVKAPMEMWTNSTERFYRIPEGKGPHSVGCTDLMTENAVEGSFLRLYYPARDATDTEEARWIPDREYYQGLSDFLNMYRIVGERLFHYYVGSVTCPAKSNAAFKPGEKYPLLIFSHGLGAFRTIYSAICIEMASQGFIVAAVEHRDESASATYYCKRRSVSESQEESTSNMEKEWIYYRKLKTGEEERCLRHKQVQQRAQECIKALNLILKISSGEEVTNVLHSDFDWNSLKDSVDTSRIAVMGHSFGGATVIESLSKEIRFRCGIALDVWMLPVGDDIYQNSVQQPLLFINSEKFQWADNILKIKKLISNDANKKMITIKGSVHQSFPDFTFVSGGIIARFFKLKGEIDPNEAIDISNHASLAFLQKHLSLKKDFDKWDSLVDGIGPNVIPGSNIDISPAEPE
;
A
#
# COMPACT_ATOMS: atom_id res chain seq x y z
N MET A 1 -28.72 22.51 -45.70
CA MET A 1 -29.98 22.62 -46.50
C MET A 1 -30.79 21.36 -46.25
N ARG A 2 -32.13 21.26 -46.15
CA ARG A 2 -33.34 22.13 -45.91
C ARG A 2 -34.49 21.10 -45.63
N LEU A 3 -35.57 21.28 -44.87
CA LEU A 3 -36.12 22.33 -43.97
C LEU A 3 -37.22 21.69 -43.04
N LEU A 4 -37.73 22.45 -42.07
CA LEU A 4 -38.99 22.23 -41.30
C LEU A 4 -40.03 23.32 -41.72
N PRO A 5 -41.22 23.56 -41.07
CA PRO A 5 -42.06 22.81 -40.10
C PRO A 5 -43.43 22.47 -40.79
N PRO A 6 -44.70 22.64 -40.29
CA PRO A 6 -45.33 22.76 -38.95
C PRO A 6 -46.48 21.68 -38.73
N ALA A 7 -47.52 21.75 -37.87
CA ALA A 7 -48.07 22.75 -36.94
C ALA A 7 -48.91 22.17 -35.75
N LEU A 8 -48.99 22.95 -34.66
CA LEU A 8 -50.11 23.36 -33.76
C LEU A 8 -51.50 22.66 -33.84
N GLY A 9 -52.30 22.51 -32.75
CA GLY A 9 -52.15 22.91 -31.33
C GLY A 9 -53.48 22.86 -30.53
N ALA A 10 -53.50 23.48 -29.33
CA ALA A 10 -54.64 23.81 -28.42
C ALA A 10 -55.04 22.86 -27.25
N SER A 11 -55.23 23.47 -26.08
CA SER A 11 -55.86 22.94 -24.84
C SER A 11 -57.08 23.81 -24.46
N PRO A 12 -57.87 23.42 -23.44
CA PRO A 12 -58.04 24.36 -22.32
C PRO A 12 -58.15 23.71 -20.91
N GLY A 13 -57.87 24.51 -19.87
CA GLY A 13 -58.30 24.24 -18.47
C GLY A 13 -59.68 24.87 -18.18
N PRO A 14 -60.04 25.28 -16.94
CA PRO A 14 -59.28 25.36 -15.67
C PRO A 14 -59.96 24.57 -14.51
N ALA A 15 -59.49 24.54 -13.24
CA ALA A 15 -59.71 25.59 -12.21
C ALA A 15 -58.86 25.36 -10.92
N ARG A 16 -58.74 26.42 -10.11
CA ARG A 16 -58.06 26.50 -8.78
C ARG A 16 -59.03 26.02 -7.65
N LEU A 17 -58.73 25.97 -6.33
CA LEU A 17 -57.91 26.84 -5.46
C LEU A 17 -57.82 26.28 -4.01
N GLY A 18 -56.72 26.53 -3.28
CA GLY A 18 -56.61 26.44 -1.80
C GLY A 18 -56.15 25.09 -1.21
N GLY A 19 -55.36 25.01 -0.14
CA GLY A 19 -54.63 26.04 0.63
C GLY A 19 -54.68 25.82 2.15
N VAL A 20 -53.54 26.01 2.84
CA VAL A 20 -53.34 26.20 4.30
C VAL A 20 -53.12 24.94 5.19
N THR A 21 -51.88 24.83 5.70
CA THR A 21 -51.38 24.10 6.90
C THR A 21 -51.42 25.04 8.15
N PRO A 22 -50.98 24.70 9.40
CA PRO A 22 -50.37 23.46 9.96
C PRO A 22 -50.98 23.01 11.32
N GLY A 23 -50.41 21.98 11.99
CA GLY A 23 -50.76 21.64 13.39
C GLY A 23 -49.97 20.47 14.01
N THR A 24 -49.41 20.68 15.21
CA THR A 24 -48.55 19.74 15.97
C THR A 24 -49.31 18.79 16.91
N ALA A 25 -48.85 17.55 17.08
CA ALA A 25 -49.12 16.71 18.27
C ALA A 25 -48.06 15.61 18.50
N ALA A 26 -47.90 15.19 19.76
CA ALA A 26 -46.84 14.30 20.27
C ALA A 26 -47.31 12.81 20.43
N PRO A 27 -46.43 11.84 20.79
CA PRO A 27 -46.71 10.40 20.65
C PRO A 27 -47.36 9.75 21.89
N PRO A 28 -48.01 8.57 21.74
CA PRO A 28 -48.53 7.79 22.86
C PRO A 28 -47.47 6.92 23.56
N ARG A 29 -47.64 6.69 24.87
CA ARG A 29 -46.80 5.82 25.72
C ARG A 29 -47.44 4.44 25.95
N HIS A 30 -46.58 3.43 26.12
CA HIS A 30 -46.67 2.18 26.90
C HIS A 30 -48.00 1.64 27.47
N PRO A 31 -48.05 0.30 27.58
CA PRO A 31 -48.29 -0.34 28.90
C PRO A 31 -47.06 -1.06 29.48
N LEU A 32 -47.14 -1.33 30.80
CA LEU A 32 -46.26 -2.13 31.66
C LEU A 32 -46.76 -3.60 31.68
N ARG A 33 -46.20 -4.65 32.35
CA ARG A 33 -45.03 -4.90 33.24
C ARG A 33 -44.81 -6.44 33.33
N HIS A 34 -43.70 -6.86 33.96
CA HIS A 34 -43.30 -8.19 34.51
C HIS A 34 -42.00 -8.72 33.85
N GLY A 35 -40.95 -9.11 34.58
CA GLY A 35 -40.64 -8.97 36.00
C GLY A 35 -39.22 -9.47 36.30
N GLN A 36 -38.46 -8.78 37.16
CA GLN A 36 -37.16 -9.24 37.68
C GLN A 36 -37.33 -9.97 39.01
N PRO A 37 -36.37 -10.83 39.39
CA PRO A 37 -35.83 -10.92 40.74
C PRO A 37 -34.41 -10.32 40.79
N ALA A 38 -33.98 -9.90 41.98
CA ALA A 38 -32.78 -9.09 42.20
C ALA A 38 -31.82 -9.70 43.24
N LEU A 39 -30.59 -9.16 43.26
CA LEU A 39 -29.64 -9.09 44.38
C LEU A 39 -29.04 -10.42 44.92
N VAL A 40 -27.72 -10.44 45.07
CA VAL A 40 -27.03 -10.24 46.37
C VAL A 40 -25.52 -10.06 46.12
N SER A 41 -24.91 -9.10 46.81
CA SER A 41 -23.47 -9.02 47.04
C SER A 41 -23.19 -9.21 48.54
N PRO A 42 -22.01 -9.73 48.89
CA PRO A 42 -21.31 -9.22 50.06
C PRO A 42 -19.88 -8.81 49.71
N GLY A 43 -19.46 -7.63 50.16
CA GLY A 43 -18.05 -7.25 50.19
C GLY A 43 -17.40 -7.64 51.53
N ILE A 44 -16.09 -7.44 51.61
CA ILE A 44 -15.35 -6.88 52.77
C ILE A 44 -13.86 -6.84 52.38
N GLU A 45 -13.24 -5.67 52.52
CA GLU A 45 -11.80 -5.46 52.43
C GLU A 45 -11.15 -5.72 53.80
N PRO A 46 -9.84 -5.99 53.89
CA PRO A 46 -8.98 -4.86 54.28
C PRO A 46 -7.55 -4.86 53.72
N GLY A 47 -7.14 -3.71 53.15
CA GLY A 47 -6.07 -2.89 53.74
C GLY A 47 -4.57 -3.21 53.53
N LEU A 48 -3.83 -2.12 53.24
CA LEU A 48 -2.41 -1.85 53.57
C LEU A 48 -1.33 -2.68 52.81
N ARG A 49 -0.43 -2.08 51.99
CA ARG A 49 0.40 -0.90 52.28
C ARG A 49 0.91 -0.17 51.02
N HIS A 50 1.20 1.12 51.17
CA HIS A 50 2.03 1.89 50.25
C HIS A 50 3.48 1.38 50.18
N SER A 51 4.11 1.51 49.01
CA SER A 51 5.49 1.99 48.92
C SER A 51 5.66 2.89 47.70
N SER A 52 6.15 4.11 47.91
CA SER A 52 6.52 5.02 46.82
C SER A 52 7.98 4.81 46.43
N TRP A 53 8.28 4.84 45.14
CA TRP A 53 9.64 5.14 44.67
C TRP A 53 9.59 6.30 43.68
N LYS A 54 10.14 7.45 44.09
CA LYS A 54 10.44 8.59 43.22
C LYS A 54 11.87 8.47 42.69
N ASN A 55 12.06 9.02 41.49
CA ASN A 55 13.32 9.48 40.89
C ASN A 55 14.41 8.43 40.63
N GLY A 56 14.60 8.16 39.34
CA GLY A 56 15.77 7.50 38.77
C GLY A 56 15.96 7.94 37.32
N SER A 57 16.35 9.20 37.10
CA SER A 57 16.64 9.74 35.77
C SER A 57 17.89 9.06 35.19
N GLY A 58 17.68 8.07 34.33
CA GLY A 58 18.75 7.30 33.69
C GLY A 58 18.56 7.20 32.18
N VAL A 59 19.18 8.11 31.43
CA VAL A 59 19.31 7.97 29.97
C VAL A 59 20.36 6.89 29.68
N VAL A 60 19.90 5.66 29.44
CA VAL A 60 20.78 4.56 29.03
C VAL A 60 21.00 4.65 27.52
N PHE A 61 22.15 5.18 27.11
CA PHE A 61 22.66 5.00 25.76
C PHE A 61 23.04 3.54 25.54
N LEU A 62 22.16 2.76 24.92
CA LEU A 62 22.50 1.47 24.35
C LEU A 62 23.35 1.66 23.09
N ARG A 63 24.66 1.85 23.29
CA ARG A 63 25.66 1.51 22.28
C ARG A 63 25.94 0.01 22.35
N ASP A 64 26.08 -0.59 21.17
CA ASP A 64 26.66 -1.90 20.92
C ASP A 64 25.96 -3.12 21.56
N ILE A 65 24.88 -3.58 20.91
CA ILE A 65 24.39 -4.96 21.04
C ILE A 65 24.84 -5.75 19.81
N PRO A 66 25.70 -6.79 19.95
CA PRO A 66 26.01 -7.71 18.85
C PRO A 66 24.77 -8.51 18.45
N LEU A 67 24.46 -8.51 17.14
CA LEU A 67 23.30 -9.17 16.56
C LEU A 67 23.54 -10.69 16.44
N LEU A 68 23.39 -11.41 17.55
CA LEU A 68 23.69 -12.85 17.63
C LEU A 68 22.75 -13.57 18.62
N LEU A 69 21.46 -13.69 18.27
CA LEU A 69 20.51 -14.63 18.92
C LEU A 69 19.16 -14.79 18.16
N MET A 70 19.17 -15.05 16.85
CA MET A 70 17.98 -15.52 16.09
C MET A 70 18.30 -16.61 15.05
N ASN A 71 19.05 -17.65 15.46
CA ASN A 71 19.24 -18.85 14.64
C ASN A 71 18.18 -19.93 14.97
N ARG A 72 16.98 -19.83 14.37
CA ARG A 72 16.13 -20.99 14.03
C ARG A 72 15.22 -20.66 12.83
N PRO A 73 15.45 -21.23 11.64
CA PRO A 73 14.44 -21.20 10.59
C PRO A 73 13.28 -22.13 10.96
N ILE A 74 12.05 -21.61 10.98
CA ILE A 74 10.85 -22.44 11.00
C ILE A 74 10.48 -22.73 9.55
N PHE A 75 10.79 -23.93 9.09
CA PHE A 75 10.24 -24.48 7.86
C PHE A 75 8.77 -24.85 8.12
N LEU A 76 7.85 -24.28 7.33
CA LEU A 76 6.53 -24.86 7.13
C LEU A 76 6.62 -25.76 5.90
N GLY A 77 6.78 -27.06 6.15
CA GLY A 77 6.74 -28.09 5.12
C GLY A 77 5.32 -28.45 4.71
N GLU A 78 5.19 -29.05 3.53
CA GLU A 78 3.93 -29.50 2.93
C GLU A 78 3.23 -30.58 3.77
N PRO A 79 1.89 -30.64 3.78
CA PRO A 79 1.16 -31.75 4.36
C PRO A 79 1.04 -32.92 3.37
N GLN A 80 1.89 -33.93 3.48
CA GLN A 80 1.59 -35.25 2.92
C GLN A 80 0.54 -35.97 3.78
N ASN A 81 -0.42 -36.65 3.14
CA ASN A 81 -1.48 -37.40 3.82
C ASN A 81 -0.90 -38.58 4.63
N PRO A 82 -1.30 -38.76 5.91
CA PRO A 82 -0.91 -39.93 6.69
C PRO A 82 -1.79 -41.15 6.36
N PRO A 83 -1.22 -42.37 6.27
CA PRO A 83 -1.99 -43.59 6.11
C PRO A 83 -2.69 -44.00 7.42
N SER A 84 -3.86 -44.63 7.29
CA SER A 84 -4.68 -45.08 8.41
C SER A 84 -4.09 -46.31 9.14
N VAL A 85 -3.81 -46.21 10.44
CA VAL A 85 -3.50 -47.37 11.30
C VAL A 85 -4.24 -47.27 12.65
N ARG A 86 -4.73 -48.42 13.13
CA ARG A 86 -5.59 -48.56 14.32
C ARG A 86 -4.81 -48.44 15.64
N PHE A 87 -5.46 -47.90 16.67
CA PHE A 87 -4.95 -47.93 18.04
C PHE A 87 -5.10 -49.31 18.71
N VAL A 88 -4.04 -49.74 19.38
CA VAL A 88 -4.07 -50.80 20.42
C VAL A 88 -3.14 -50.34 21.56
N ALA A 89 -3.63 -50.35 22.81
CA ALA A 89 -2.82 -50.13 24.01
C ALA A 89 -2.42 -51.49 24.62
N PRO A 90 -1.25 -51.60 25.30
CA PRO A 90 -1.33 -51.62 26.77
C PRO A 90 -0.09 -51.12 27.58
N GLN A 91 -0.39 -50.68 28.81
CA GLN A 91 0.30 -50.86 30.11
C GLN A 91 1.82 -50.57 30.34
N THR A 92 2.05 -49.58 31.21
CA THR A 92 2.96 -49.52 32.39
C THR A 92 4.26 -50.35 32.47
N SER A 93 5.41 -49.68 32.70
CA SER A 93 6.23 -49.89 33.93
C SER A 93 7.47 -48.96 34.10
N ARG A 94 7.63 -48.48 35.34
CA ARG A 94 8.83 -48.20 36.18
C ARG A 94 10.11 -47.49 35.65
N VAL A 95 10.62 -46.60 36.52
CA VAL A 95 11.84 -45.77 36.43
C VAL A 95 13.02 -46.40 37.22
N PRO A 96 14.28 -46.18 36.79
CA PRO A 96 15.44 -46.04 37.68
C PRO A 96 16.21 -44.70 37.52
N PRO A 97 17.14 -44.34 38.43
CA PRO A 97 17.39 -42.93 38.81
C PRO A 97 18.65 -42.23 38.22
N ARG A 98 18.76 -40.91 38.48
CA ARG A 98 19.93 -40.04 38.16
C ARG A 98 21.08 -40.18 39.19
N PRO A 99 22.35 -40.01 38.75
CA PRO A 99 23.48 -39.67 39.63
C PRO A 99 23.63 -38.13 39.86
N PRO A 100 24.45 -37.69 40.84
CA PRO A 100 24.26 -36.40 41.53
C PRO A 100 25.10 -35.21 41.02
N GLN A 101 24.70 -33.99 41.40
CA GLN A 101 25.52 -32.78 41.33
C GLN A 101 26.30 -32.54 42.64
N PRO A 102 27.51 -31.95 42.59
CA PRO A 102 28.13 -31.27 43.72
C PRO A 102 27.82 -29.76 43.75
N LYS A 103 27.89 -29.20 44.96
CA LYS A 103 27.72 -27.80 45.40
C LYS A 103 28.89 -27.58 46.39
N ILE A 104 29.73 -26.54 46.37
CA ILE A 104 29.50 -25.14 46.77
C ILE A 104 30.87 -24.41 46.84
N SER A 105 30.93 -23.08 46.58
CA SER A 105 31.98 -22.10 46.99
C SER A 105 33.44 -22.31 46.53
N SER A 106 34.36 -21.32 46.54
CA SER A 106 34.32 -19.86 46.33
C SER A 106 35.79 -19.37 46.35
N HIS A 107 36.21 -18.41 45.51
CA HIS A 107 37.20 -17.37 45.87
C HIS A 107 37.42 -16.38 44.71
N LEU A 108 37.77 -15.13 45.04
CA LEU A 108 38.05 -14.04 44.09
C LEU A 108 39.46 -14.16 43.49
N SER A 109 39.63 -13.66 42.26
CA SER A 109 40.84 -12.92 41.88
C SER A 109 40.52 -11.89 40.79
N VAL A 110 41.33 -10.83 40.71
CA VAL A 110 41.12 -9.62 39.90
C VAL A 110 42.17 -9.53 38.80
N SER A 111 41.75 -9.20 37.57
CA SER A 111 42.62 -8.61 36.53
C SER A 111 41.72 -7.90 35.50
N ALA A 112 41.58 -6.57 35.58
CA ALA A 112 42.44 -5.54 34.99
C ALA A 112 42.12 -5.25 33.51
N ARG A 113 41.43 -4.11 33.28
CA ARG A 113 41.26 -3.48 31.96
C ARG A 113 42.47 -2.61 31.66
N CYS A 114 42.82 -2.45 30.39
CA CYS A 114 43.68 -1.35 29.94
C CYS A 114 43.08 -0.68 28.68
N CYS A 115 43.03 0.65 28.70
CA CYS A 115 42.65 1.47 27.55
C CYS A 115 43.81 1.61 26.57
N LEU A 116 43.53 1.99 25.32
CA LEU A 116 44.46 2.83 24.56
C LEU A 116 43.72 3.97 23.85
N ILE A 117 44.17 5.19 24.14
CA ILE A 117 43.72 6.44 23.52
C ILE A 117 44.68 6.73 22.36
N LEU A 118 44.16 6.92 21.15
CA LEU A 118 44.97 7.44 20.04
C LEU A 118 45.07 8.96 20.16
N ARG A 119 46.28 9.44 20.51
CA ARG A 119 46.67 10.84 20.34
C ARG A 119 47.03 11.09 18.88
N ILE A 120 46.50 12.18 18.32
CA ILE A 120 47.03 12.77 17.09
C ILE A 120 48.35 13.48 17.44
N GLN A 121 49.38 13.31 16.61
CA GLN A 121 50.64 14.06 16.70
C GLN A 121 50.88 14.83 15.41
N ASP A 122 50.92 16.15 15.52
CA ASP A 122 51.43 17.03 14.47
C ASP A 122 52.95 16.86 14.30
N THR A 123 53.43 16.81 13.06
CA THR A 123 54.78 17.29 12.71
C THR A 123 54.79 17.98 11.35
N PRO A 124 55.45 19.14 11.20
CA PRO A 124 55.41 19.92 9.97
C PRO A 124 56.53 19.55 8.99
N ARG A 125 56.29 19.72 7.67
CA ARG A 125 57.35 19.76 6.66
C ARG A 125 57.24 20.99 5.75
N LYS A 126 58.40 21.49 5.35
CA LYS A 126 58.64 22.83 4.82
C LYS A 126 58.39 22.93 3.31
N PHE A 127 57.92 24.10 2.87
CA PHE A 127 57.98 24.55 1.47
C PHE A 127 59.38 25.02 1.07
N PRO A 128 59.71 24.93 -0.22
CA PRO A 128 60.34 26.05 -0.93
C PRO A 128 59.61 26.44 -2.24
N SER A 129 59.73 27.71 -2.60
CA SER A 129 59.38 28.28 -3.92
C SER A 129 60.57 28.11 -4.91
N ARG A 130 60.50 28.33 -6.24
CA ARG A 130 59.59 29.13 -7.10
C ARG A 130 59.78 28.75 -8.60
N THR A 131 58.91 29.28 -9.48
CA THR A 131 59.05 29.51 -10.96
C THR A 131 59.09 28.35 -11.99
N GLY A 132 58.25 28.43 -13.04
CA GLY A 132 58.48 27.80 -14.37
C GLY A 132 57.27 27.10 -15.03
N LEU A 133 56.69 27.68 -16.08
CA LEU A 133 55.63 27.14 -16.97
C LEU A 133 56.23 26.61 -18.31
N PRO A 134 55.51 25.95 -19.25
CA PRO A 134 54.21 25.23 -19.20
C PRO A 134 54.16 23.86 -19.98
N VAL A 135 52.94 23.29 -20.10
CA VAL A 135 52.43 22.33 -21.13
C VAL A 135 52.75 20.81 -21.00
N LYS A 136 51.72 20.02 -20.59
CA LYS A 136 51.10 18.95 -21.42
C LYS A 136 49.78 18.43 -20.80
N ALA A 137 48.91 17.92 -21.66
CA ALA A 137 47.50 17.50 -21.51
C ALA A 137 47.05 16.93 -20.13
N PRO A 138 45.78 17.17 -19.72
CA PRO A 138 45.17 16.46 -18.60
C PRO A 138 44.86 15.01 -19.01
N MET A 139 45.29 14.07 -18.18
CA MET A 139 44.90 12.67 -18.25
C MET A 139 43.48 12.55 -17.67
N GLU A 140 42.52 12.05 -18.44
CA GLU A 140 41.15 11.85 -17.96
C GLU A 140 41.14 10.83 -16.82
N MET A 141 40.95 11.32 -15.60
CA MET A 141 40.79 10.46 -14.43
C MET A 141 39.32 10.05 -14.32
N TRP A 142 39.00 8.89 -14.88
CA TRP A 142 37.67 8.27 -14.81
C TRP A 142 37.27 8.05 -13.35
N THR A 143 36.51 8.99 -12.78
CA THR A 143 35.92 8.83 -11.45
C THR A 143 34.71 7.91 -11.52
N ASN A 144 34.96 6.60 -11.46
CA ASN A 144 33.94 5.59 -11.21
C ASN A 144 33.42 5.71 -9.76
N SER A 145 32.60 6.73 -9.51
CA SER A 145 31.85 6.91 -8.27
C SER A 145 30.39 6.52 -8.48
N THR A 146 30.13 5.21 -8.65
CA THR A 146 28.76 4.67 -8.60
C THR A 146 28.24 4.65 -7.17
N GLU A 147 27.96 5.84 -6.62
CA GLU A 147 27.04 5.97 -5.50
C GLU A 147 25.64 5.60 -6.01
N ARG A 148 25.25 4.33 -5.83
CA ARG A 148 23.88 3.89 -6.10
C ARG A 148 22.97 4.47 -5.01
N PHE A 149 22.49 5.69 -5.22
CA PHE A 149 21.49 6.31 -4.37
C PHE A 149 20.21 5.45 -4.36
N TYR A 150 19.82 4.98 -3.18
CA TYR A 150 18.62 4.18 -2.95
C TYR A 150 17.37 5.07 -2.95
N ARG A 151 17.04 5.64 -4.12
CA ARG A 151 15.92 6.58 -4.32
C ARG A 151 14.85 5.93 -5.19
N ILE A 152 13.58 6.24 -4.89
CA ILE A 152 12.44 5.90 -5.75
C ILE A 152 12.65 6.61 -7.11
N PRO A 153 12.44 5.93 -8.26
CA PRO A 153 12.70 6.53 -9.56
C PRO A 153 11.72 7.67 -9.88
N GLU A 154 12.23 8.66 -10.61
CA GLU A 154 11.41 9.74 -11.18
C GLU A 154 10.61 9.22 -12.38
N GLY A 155 9.48 9.88 -12.70
CA GLY A 155 8.68 9.55 -13.87
C GLY A 155 9.38 9.93 -15.18
N LYS A 156 9.27 9.08 -16.19
CA LYS A 156 9.96 9.17 -17.48
C LYS A 156 9.12 9.82 -18.58
N GLY A 157 7.87 10.19 -18.27
CA GLY A 157 7.00 10.95 -19.14
C GLY A 157 7.30 12.46 -19.14
N PRO A 158 6.68 13.23 -20.06
CA PRO A 158 7.00 14.65 -20.27
C PRO A 158 6.35 15.63 -19.28
N HIS A 159 5.60 15.16 -18.27
CA HIS A 159 4.94 16.01 -17.28
C HIS A 159 5.66 15.94 -15.93
N SER A 160 6.01 17.09 -15.33
CA SER A 160 6.32 17.17 -13.90
C SER A 160 5.14 16.66 -13.08
N VAL A 161 5.41 15.88 -12.02
CA VAL A 161 4.36 15.24 -11.21
C VAL A 161 4.18 15.97 -9.88
N GLY A 162 2.93 16.32 -9.57
CA GLY A 162 2.50 16.74 -8.24
C GLY A 162 1.81 15.60 -7.51
N CYS A 163 1.74 15.70 -6.18
CA CYS A 163 0.87 14.83 -5.39
C CYS A 163 0.23 15.55 -4.19
N THR A 164 -0.92 15.05 -3.75
CA THR A 164 -1.65 15.53 -2.56
C THR A 164 -2.44 14.38 -1.93
N ASP A 165 -2.83 14.51 -0.67
CA ASP A 165 -3.68 13.53 0.03
C ASP A 165 -5.09 14.10 0.23
N LEU A 166 -6.12 13.31 -0.07
CA LEU A 166 -7.53 13.65 0.11
C LEU A 166 -8.19 12.69 1.10
N MET A 167 -8.77 13.24 2.16
CA MET A 167 -9.70 12.51 3.04
C MET A 167 -11.05 13.22 3.05
N THR A 168 -12.13 12.46 2.81
CA THR A 168 -13.51 12.94 2.98
C THR A 168 -14.13 12.31 4.21
N GLU A 169 -15.11 13.00 4.80
CA GLU A 169 -15.88 12.57 5.98
C GLU A 169 -15.04 12.41 7.26
N ASN A 170 -15.68 12.63 8.42
CA ASN A 170 -15.01 12.55 9.72
C ASN A 170 -15.20 11.16 10.36
N ALA A 171 -15.15 10.11 9.54
CA ALA A 171 -15.60 8.76 9.87
C ALA A 171 -14.89 7.69 9.02
N VAL A 172 -14.98 6.43 9.42
CA VAL A 172 -14.28 5.30 8.76
C VAL A 172 -14.79 5.03 7.34
N GLU A 173 -16.05 5.35 7.07
CA GLU A 173 -16.71 5.21 5.78
C GLU A 173 -16.15 6.17 4.72
N GLY A 174 -15.49 7.24 5.14
CA GLY A 174 -14.91 8.29 4.28
C GLY A 174 -13.89 7.76 3.28
N SER A 175 -13.69 8.45 2.15
CA SER A 175 -12.63 8.09 1.21
C SER A 175 -11.27 8.59 1.68
N PHE A 176 -10.21 7.81 1.43
CA PHE A 176 -8.82 8.26 1.54
C PHE A 176 -8.06 7.85 0.30
N LEU A 177 -7.35 8.80 -0.30
CA LEU A 177 -6.48 8.55 -1.44
C LEU A 177 -5.29 9.50 -1.46
N ARG A 178 -4.19 9.05 -2.05
CA ARG A 178 -3.13 9.93 -2.54
C ARG A 178 -3.35 10.13 -4.03
N LEU A 179 -3.49 11.38 -4.44
CA LEU A 179 -3.57 11.77 -5.84
C LEU A 179 -2.16 12.05 -6.36
N TYR A 180 -1.83 11.51 -7.53
CA TYR A 180 -0.68 11.89 -8.35
C TYR A 180 -1.20 12.43 -9.68
N TYR A 181 -0.62 13.53 -10.16
CA TYR A 181 -1.17 14.25 -11.32
C TYR A 181 -0.09 15.06 -12.05
N PRO A 182 -0.31 15.39 -13.34
CA PRO A 182 0.44 16.41 -14.05
C PRO A 182 0.36 17.76 -13.34
N ALA A 183 1.50 18.23 -12.85
CA ALA A 183 1.66 19.54 -12.25
C ALA A 183 2.25 20.54 -13.25
N ARG A 184 2.09 21.82 -12.94
CA ARG A 184 2.89 22.87 -13.57
C ARG A 184 4.34 22.76 -13.07
N ASP A 185 5.28 23.20 -13.89
CA ASP A 185 6.69 23.25 -13.53
C ASP A 185 6.93 24.35 -12.49
N ALA A 186 6.79 23.99 -11.22
CA ALA A 186 7.30 24.76 -10.09
C ALA A 186 8.69 24.25 -9.71
N THR A 187 9.66 25.16 -9.57
CA THR A 187 11.01 24.89 -9.06
C THR A 187 11.05 24.84 -7.54
N ASP A 188 10.09 25.46 -6.87
CA ASP A 188 10.18 25.85 -5.45
C ASP A 188 9.34 24.97 -4.52
N THR A 189 8.64 23.96 -5.06
CA THR A 189 7.81 23.01 -4.28
C THR A 189 8.61 21.78 -3.86
N GLU A 190 8.67 21.52 -2.56
CA GLU A 190 9.35 20.35 -1.99
C GLU A 190 8.75 19.00 -2.43
N GLU A 191 9.59 17.96 -2.40
CA GLU A 191 9.14 16.58 -2.62
C GLU A 191 8.32 16.06 -1.45
N ALA A 192 7.26 15.32 -1.74
CA ALA A 192 6.43 14.74 -0.70
C ALA A 192 7.17 13.62 0.07
N ARG A 193 6.92 13.56 1.40
CA ARG A 193 7.39 12.42 2.21
C ARG A 193 6.78 11.12 1.71
N TRP A 194 7.62 10.08 1.60
CA TRP A 194 7.19 8.76 1.15
C TRP A 194 6.27 8.08 2.18
N ILE A 195 6.68 8.00 3.44
CA ILE A 195 5.84 7.49 4.54
C ILE A 195 5.66 8.61 5.58
N PRO A 196 4.47 9.25 5.66
CA PRO A 196 4.32 10.56 6.31
C PRO A 196 4.20 10.52 7.84
N ASP A 197 3.65 9.44 8.40
CA ASP A 197 3.31 9.30 9.82
C ASP A 197 4.02 8.08 10.45
N ARG A 198 4.26 8.14 11.76
CA ARG A 198 5.02 7.12 12.51
C ARG A 198 4.29 5.80 12.63
N GLU A 199 2.97 5.85 12.67
CA GLU A 199 2.07 4.70 12.89
C GLU A 199 2.08 3.74 11.70
N TYR A 200 2.39 4.22 10.49
CA TYR A 200 2.66 3.34 9.34
C TYR A 200 3.86 2.42 9.58
N TYR A 201 4.95 2.90 10.18
CA TYR A 201 6.09 2.06 10.58
C TYR A 201 5.72 1.05 11.67
N GLN A 202 4.81 1.42 12.58
CA GLN A 202 4.28 0.52 13.59
C GLN A 202 3.41 -0.58 12.96
N GLY A 203 2.54 -0.23 12.00
CA GLY A 203 1.74 -1.16 11.22
C GLY A 203 2.58 -2.14 10.39
N LEU A 204 3.63 -1.64 9.72
CA LEU A 204 4.60 -2.48 9.01
C LEU A 204 5.31 -3.46 9.96
N SER A 205 5.67 -3.01 11.15
CA SER A 205 6.28 -3.85 12.18
C SER A 205 5.33 -4.96 12.62
N ASP A 206 4.07 -4.62 12.87
CA ASP A 206 3.05 -5.59 13.29
C ASP A 206 2.75 -6.59 12.17
N PHE A 207 2.63 -6.15 10.92
CA PHE A 207 2.45 -7.01 9.74
C PHE A 207 3.61 -8.01 9.58
N LEU A 208 4.85 -7.55 9.72
CA LEU A 208 6.07 -8.37 9.63
C LEU A 208 6.38 -9.18 10.91
N ASN A 209 5.49 -9.18 11.90
CA ASN A 209 5.68 -9.83 13.21
C ASN A 209 6.94 -9.39 13.97
N MET A 210 7.40 -8.16 13.74
CA MET A 210 8.48 -7.52 14.48
C MET A 210 7.94 -6.91 15.79
N TYR A 211 8.78 -6.79 16.81
CA TYR A 211 8.38 -6.07 18.03
C TYR A 211 8.16 -4.58 17.71
N ARG A 212 6.92 -4.11 17.83
CA ARG A 212 6.40 -2.83 17.32
C ARG A 212 7.33 -1.62 17.52
N ILE A 213 7.89 -1.44 18.71
CA ILE A 213 8.79 -0.31 19.04
C ILE A 213 10.17 -0.44 18.37
N VAL A 214 10.68 -1.66 18.24
CA VAL A 214 11.99 -1.91 17.60
C VAL A 214 11.85 -1.81 16.08
N GLY A 215 10.82 -2.41 15.50
CA GLY A 215 10.54 -2.30 14.07
C GLY A 215 10.27 -0.87 13.64
N GLU A 216 9.46 -0.11 14.39
CA GLU A 216 9.19 1.30 14.09
C GLU A 216 10.46 2.14 14.05
N ARG A 217 11.34 2.00 15.04
CA ARG A 217 12.63 2.69 15.06
C ARG A 217 13.54 2.28 13.90
N LEU A 218 13.56 1.00 13.53
CA LEU A 218 14.34 0.52 12.39
C LEU A 218 13.83 1.11 11.07
N PHE A 219 12.52 1.05 10.81
CA PHE A 219 11.94 1.65 9.61
C PHE A 219 12.15 3.17 9.58
N HIS A 220 11.87 3.87 10.68
CA HIS A 220 12.09 5.32 10.76
C HIS A 220 13.57 5.70 10.52
N TYR A 221 14.53 4.91 11.02
CA TYR A 221 15.95 5.12 10.77
C TYR A 221 16.35 4.91 9.29
N TYR A 222 15.85 3.85 8.64
CA TYR A 222 16.26 3.51 7.27
C TYR A 222 15.50 4.27 6.19
N VAL A 223 14.23 4.62 6.41
CA VAL A 223 13.36 5.21 5.37
C VAL A 223 12.59 6.45 5.83
N GLY A 224 12.74 6.90 7.08
CA GLY A 224 12.00 8.04 7.62
C GLY A 224 12.31 9.40 6.99
N SER A 225 13.45 9.52 6.30
CA SER A 225 13.86 10.70 5.54
C SER A 225 13.65 10.55 4.03
N VAL A 226 13.09 9.44 3.55
CA VAL A 226 12.91 9.21 2.11
C VAL A 226 11.75 10.05 1.57
N THR A 227 12.04 10.79 0.50
CA THR A 227 11.04 11.47 -0.33
C THR A 227 10.58 10.58 -1.49
N CYS A 228 9.34 10.82 -1.91
CA CYS A 228 8.78 10.37 -3.17
C CYS A 228 9.01 11.50 -4.19
N PRO A 229 9.51 11.24 -5.41
CA PRO A 229 9.80 12.28 -6.41
C PRO A 229 8.53 12.82 -7.10
N ALA A 230 7.63 13.37 -6.29
CA ALA A 230 6.44 14.09 -6.68
C ALA A 230 6.32 15.33 -5.79
N LYS A 231 6.01 16.47 -6.38
CA LYS A 231 5.98 17.77 -5.71
C LYS A 231 4.73 17.90 -4.85
N SER A 232 4.89 18.15 -3.55
CA SER A 232 3.80 18.20 -2.59
C SER A 232 2.89 19.41 -2.84
N ASN A 233 1.58 19.20 -2.99
CA ASN A 233 0.56 20.22 -3.26
C ASN A 233 0.86 21.14 -4.46
N ALA A 234 1.70 20.71 -5.42
CA ALA A 234 2.02 21.53 -6.59
C ALA A 234 0.77 21.86 -7.43
N ALA A 235 0.76 23.05 -8.04
CA ALA A 235 -0.37 23.49 -8.84
C ALA A 235 -0.64 22.52 -10.02
N PHE A 236 -1.88 22.05 -10.13
CA PHE A 236 -2.33 21.20 -11.24
C PHE A 236 -2.11 21.86 -12.60
N LYS A 237 -1.81 21.08 -13.64
CA LYS A 237 -1.66 21.53 -15.03
C LYS A 237 -3.01 21.50 -15.75
N PRO A 238 -3.70 22.64 -15.95
CA PRO A 238 -4.97 22.68 -16.67
C PRO A 238 -4.76 22.68 -18.19
N GLY A 239 -5.87 22.58 -18.94
CA GLY A 239 -5.92 22.81 -20.39
C GLY A 239 -6.10 21.54 -21.23
N GLU A 240 -6.03 20.36 -20.62
CA GLU A 240 -6.31 19.07 -21.24
C GLU A 240 -7.12 18.18 -20.29
N LYS A 241 -7.81 17.17 -20.84
CA LYS A 241 -8.52 16.15 -20.06
C LYS A 241 -7.66 14.90 -19.97
N TYR A 242 -7.35 14.47 -18.75
CA TYR A 242 -6.49 13.32 -18.49
C TYR A 242 -7.32 12.05 -18.26
N PRO A 243 -6.87 10.87 -18.73
CA PRO A 243 -7.39 9.59 -18.27
C PRO A 243 -7.20 9.43 -16.75
N LEU A 244 -8.14 8.71 -16.12
CA LEU A 244 -8.14 8.45 -14.67
C LEU A 244 -7.74 7.00 -14.39
N LEU A 245 -6.79 6.80 -13.48
CA LEU A 245 -6.35 5.51 -12.98
C LEU A 245 -6.63 5.42 -11.48
N ILE A 246 -7.49 4.49 -11.06
CA ILE A 246 -7.65 4.15 -9.64
C ILE A 246 -6.62 3.07 -9.28
N PHE A 247 -5.78 3.31 -8.28
CA PHE A 247 -4.75 2.37 -7.85
C PHE A 247 -5.08 1.73 -6.49
N SER A 248 -4.82 0.43 -6.36
CA SER A 248 -5.18 -0.39 -5.20
C SER A 248 -3.97 -1.16 -4.64
N HIS A 249 -3.66 -0.97 -3.34
CA HIS A 249 -2.44 -1.48 -2.70
C HIS A 249 -2.45 -2.98 -2.36
N GLY A 250 -1.30 -3.56 -2.02
CA GLY A 250 -1.21 -4.93 -1.49
C GLY A 250 -1.68 -5.08 -0.04
N LEU A 251 -1.81 -6.33 0.42
CA LEU A 251 -1.99 -6.66 1.84
C LEU A 251 -0.75 -6.17 2.63
N GLY A 252 -0.95 -5.51 3.77
CA GLY A 252 0.13 -4.95 4.57
C GLY A 252 0.81 -3.71 3.97
N ALA A 253 0.33 -3.20 2.83
CA ALA A 253 0.75 -1.91 2.26
C ALA A 253 -0.24 -0.79 2.68
N PHE A 254 -0.11 0.38 2.05
CA PHE A 254 -0.98 1.56 2.18
C PHE A 254 -0.72 2.49 0.98
N ARG A 255 -1.41 3.64 0.88
CA ARG A 255 -1.53 4.42 -0.38
C ARG A 255 -0.21 4.95 -0.97
N THR A 256 0.86 5.02 -0.18
CA THR A 256 2.12 5.68 -0.59
C THR A 256 3.23 4.74 -1.05
N ILE A 257 3.08 3.42 -0.90
CA ILE A 257 4.12 2.40 -1.19
C ILE A 257 4.22 2.01 -2.69
N TYR A 258 3.44 2.64 -3.56
CA TYR A 258 3.45 2.38 -5.01
C TYR A 258 3.70 3.67 -5.82
N SER A 259 4.44 4.59 -5.23
CA SER A 259 4.70 5.90 -5.80
C SER A 259 5.52 5.82 -7.10
N ALA A 260 6.45 4.88 -7.27
CA ALA A 260 7.17 4.68 -8.54
C ALA A 260 6.22 4.45 -9.73
N ILE A 261 5.19 3.61 -9.54
CA ILE A 261 4.17 3.33 -10.57
C ILE A 261 3.25 4.55 -10.76
N CYS A 262 2.76 5.13 -9.67
CA CYS A 262 1.82 6.24 -9.75
C CYS A 262 2.45 7.51 -10.35
N ILE A 263 3.73 7.76 -10.07
CA ILE A 263 4.51 8.86 -10.65
C ILE A 263 4.77 8.61 -12.13
N GLU A 264 5.16 7.40 -12.54
CA GLU A 264 5.33 7.10 -13.97
C GLU A 264 4.04 7.37 -14.73
N MET A 265 2.91 6.79 -14.31
CA MET A 265 1.61 7.01 -14.95
C MET A 265 1.23 8.50 -14.94
N ALA A 266 1.44 9.23 -13.84
CA ALA A 266 1.17 10.66 -13.79
C ALA A 266 2.08 11.48 -14.74
N SER A 267 3.36 11.14 -14.85
CA SER A 267 4.31 11.80 -15.75
C SER A 267 3.97 11.60 -17.23
N GLN A 268 3.27 10.51 -17.56
CA GLN A 268 2.75 10.20 -18.89
C GLN A 268 1.41 10.88 -19.21
N GLY A 269 0.82 11.59 -18.24
CA GLY A 269 -0.44 12.33 -18.39
C GLY A 269 -1.68 11.57 -17.90
N PHE A 270 -1.60 10.84 -16.79
CA PHE A 270 -2.77 10.30 -16.09
C PHE A 270 -3.02 11.04 -14.77
N ILE A 271 -4.28 11.16 -14.35
CA ILE A 271 -4.60 11.41 -12.95
C ILE A 271 -4.65 10.04 -12.27
N VAL A 272 -3.88 9.83 -11.21
CA VAL A 272 -3.79 8.56 -10.48
C VAL A 272 -4.27 8.74 -9.05
N ALA A 273 -5.31 8.02 -8.63
CA ALA A 273 -5.81 8.02 -7.26
C ALA A 273 -5.49 6.70 -6.57
N ALA A 274 -4.42 6.67 -5.77
CA ALA A 274 -4.04 5.53 -4.94
C ALA A 274 -4.88 5.49 -3.66
N VAL A 275 -5.80 4.54 -3.56
CA VAL A 275 -6.75 4.41 -2.44
C VAL A 275 -6.05 3.82 -1.21
N GLU A 276 -6.35 4.34 -0.02
CA GLU A 276 -6.03 3.65 1.25
C GLU A 276 -7.26 2.89 1.74
N HIS A 277 -7.11 1.57 1.89
CA HIS A 277 -8.23 0.68 2.20
C HIS A 277 -8.49 0.59 3.71
N ARG A 278 -9.78 0.61 4.11
CA ARG A 278 -10.23 0.61 5.52
C ARG A 278 -10.81 -0.74 5.93
N ASP A 279 -10.51 -1.78 5.17
CA ASP A 279 -10.93 -3.16 5.37
C ASP A 279 -10.02 -3.93 6.36
N GLU A 280 -9.15 -3.24 7.09
CA GLU A 280 -8.09 -3.81 7.94
C GLU A 280 -7.02 -4.60 7.17
N SER A 281 -6.91 -4.46 5.83
CA SER A 281 -5.80 -5.05 5.04
C SER A 281 -4.54 -4.18 5.02
N ALA A 282 -4.68 -2.87 5.20
CA ALA A 282 -3.55 -1.94 5.26
C ALA A 282 -2.70 -2.19 6.52
N SER A 283 -1.37 -2.00 6.45
CA SER A 283 -0.50 -2.12 7.63
C SER A 283 -0.96 -1.19 8.76
N ALA A 284 -1.24 0.05 8.39
CA ALA A 284 -2.02 1.00 9.16
C ALA A 284 -2.80 1.90 8.18
N THR A 285 -3.88 2.49 8.65
CA THR A 285 -4.64 3.59 8.03
C THR A 285 -5.25 4.42 9.16
N TYR A 286 -5.75 5.62 8.86
CA TYR A 286 -6.55 6.39 9.81
C TYR A 286 -7.78 7.01 9.16
N TYR A 287 -8.68 7.49 10.02
CA TYR A 287 -9.67 8.51 9.71
C TYR A 287 -9.60 9.63 10.75
N CYS A 288 -10.09 10.81 10.40
CA CYS A 288 -10.07 11.97 11.30
C CYS A 288 -11.42 12.13 12.00
N LYS A 289 -11.42 12.14 13.33
CA LYS A 289 -12.61 12.31 14.17
C LYS A 289 -12.60 13.69 14.82
N ARG A 290 -13.75 14.37 14.88
CA ARG A 290 -13.86 15.62 15.65
C ARG A 290 -13.74 15.31 17.14
N ARG A 291 -12.82 15.96 17.83
CA ARG A 291 -12.61 15.84 19.27
C ARG A 291 -13.88 16.30 20.02
N SER A 292 -14.35 15.49 20.96
CA SER A 292 -15.44 15.89 21.86
C SER A 292 -14.91 16.94 22.82
N VAL A 293 -15.30 18.19 22.61
CA VAL A 293 -14.91 19.32 23.48
C VAL A 293 -15.62 19.18 24.81
N SER A 294 -14.89 18.82 25.86
CA SER A 294 -15.26 19.24 27.22
C SER A 294 -15.08 20.75 27.32
N GLU A 295 -16.06 21.46 27.86
CA GLU A 295 -16.11 22.93 27.86
C GLU A 295 -14.82 23.58 28.39
N SER A 296 -14.46 24.73 27.78
CA SER A 296 -13.24 25.52 28.00
C SER A 296 -11.91 24.87 27.56
N GLN A 297 -11.50 25.12 26.31
CA GLN A 297 -10.25 25.84 25.95
C GLN A 297 -10.39 26.43 24.53
N GLU A 298 -9.61 27.48 24.24
CA GLU A 298 -9.84 28.44 23.15
C GLU A 298 -9.47 27.93 21.73
N GLU A 299 -10.03 28.59 20.72
CA GLU A 299 -9.89 28.24 19.30
C GLU A 299 -8.45 28.43 18.77
N SER A 300 -7.68 27.35 18.66
CA SER A 300 -6.57 27.30 17.69
C SER A 300 -6.17 25.87 17.27
N THR A 301 -5.97 25.70 15.96
CA THR A 301 -5.40 24.52 15.26
C THR A 301 -6.09 23.16 15.45
N SER A 302 -6.92 22.80 14.45
CA SER A 302 -7.52 21.48 14.18
C SER A 302 -8.14 20.71 15.37
N ASN A 303 -9.47 20.84 15.52
CA ASN A 303 -10.31 20.03 16.41
C ASN A 303 -10.43 18.54 15.96
N MET A 304 -9.44 17.99 15.26
CA MET A 304 -9.48 16.67 14.61
C MET A 304 -8.38 15.76 15.16
N GLU A 305 -8.75 14.54 15.52
CA GLU A 305 -7.86 13.49 16.03
C GLU A 305 -7.77 12.34 15.02
N LYS A 306 -6.57 11.84 14.73
CA LYS A 306 -6.36 10.66 13.87
C LYS A 306 -6.69 9.39 14.65
N GLU A 307 -7.79 8.72 14.32
CA GLU A 307 -8.13 7.41 14.87
C GLU A 307 -7.55 6.32 13.95
N TRP A 308 -6.58 5.56 14.46
CA TRP A 308 -5.77 4.62 13.68
C TRP A 308 -6.34 3.19 13.69
N ILE A 309 -6.44 2.61 12.51
CA ILE A 309 -6.82 1.22 12.25
C ILE A 309 -5.55 0.49 11.76
N TYR A 310 -5.26 -0.68 12.34
CA TYR A 310 -4.06 -1.47 12.04
C TYR A 310 -4.42 -2.77 11.33
N TYR A 311 -3.44 -3.38 10.66
CA TYR A 311 -3.61 -4.66 9.98
C TYR A 311 -4.22 -5.74 10.90
N ARG A 312 -5.37 -6.28 10.47
CA ARG A 312 -6.00 -7.40 11.16
C ARG A 312 -5.36 -8.73 10.74
N LYS A 313 -4.62 -9.33 11.66
CA LYS A 313 -4.15 -10.73 11.57
C LYS A 313 -5.33 -11.70 11.59
N LEU A 314 -5.21 -12.77 10.82
CA LEU A 314 -6.15 -13.90 10.85
C LEU A 314 -6.21 -14.48 12.27
N LYS A 315 -7.42 -14.68 12.81
CA LYS A 315 -7.59 -15.29 14.14
C LYS A 315 -7.48 -16.81 14.06
N THR A 316 -7.06 -17.45 15.16
CA THR A 316 -7.01 -18.92 15.24
C THR A 316 -8.39 -19.51 14.97
N GLY A 317 -8.49 -20.38 13.95
CA GLY A 317 -9.75 -21.00 13.52
C GLY A 317 -10.62 -20.16 12.58
N GLU A 318 -10.18 -18.97 12.17
CA GLU A 318 -10.85 -18.18 11.13
C GLU A 318 -10.48 -18.66 9.73
N GLU A 319 -11.48 -18.87 8.87
CA GLU A 319 -11.24 -19.22 7.47
C GLU A 319 -10.75 -18.00 6.69
N GLU A 320 -9.50 -18.04 6.22
CA GLU A 320 -8.90 -16.90 5.52
C GLU A 320 -9.71 -16.50 4.29
N ARG A 321 -10.14 -17.44 3.45
CA ARG A 321 -10.90 -17.14 2.23
C ARG A 321 -12.15 -16.30 2.53
N CYS A 322 -12.94 -16.69 3.52
CA CYS A 322 -14.14 -15.95 3.93
C CYS A 322 -13.83 -14.52 4.42
N LEU A 323 -12.71 -14.32 5.14
CA LEU A 323 -12.26 -12.97 5.53
C LEU A 323 -11.82 -12.16 4.31
N ARG A 324 -10.90 -12.71 3.50
CA ARG A 324 -10.31 -11.98 2.36
C ARG A 324 -11.35 -11.67 1.29
N HIS A 325 -12.37 -12.51 1.10
CA HIS A 325 -13.46 -12.25 0.18
C HIS A 325 -14.32 -11.05 0.63
N LYS A 326 -14.69 -10.96 1.92
CA LYS A 326 -15.39 -9.77 2.45
C LYS A 326 -14.55 -8.50 2.28
N GLN A 327 -13.25 -8.61 2.56
CA GLN A 327 -12.28 -7.55 2.35
C GLN A 327 -12.20 -7.11 0.87
N VAL A 328 -12.08 -8.02 -0.11
CA VAL A 328 -12.02 -7.63 -1.54
C VAL A 328 -13.29 -6.92 -2.00
N GLN A 329 -14.45 -7.35 -1.51
CA GLN A 329 -15.74 -6.71 -1.79
C GLN A 329 -15.81 -5.27 -1.24
N GLN A 330 -15.34 -5.03 -0.01
CA GLN A 330 -15.22 -3.68 0.55
C GLN A 330 -14.24 -2.84 -0.28
N ARG A 331 -13.07 -3.38 -0.61
CA ARG A 331 -12.02 -2.66 -1.33
C ARG A 331 -12.45 -2.23 -2.74
N ALA A 332 -13.24 -3.05 -3.43
CA ALA A 332 -13.86 -2.65 -4.70
C ALA A 332 -14.86 -1.49 -4.51
N GLN A 333 -15.68 -1.54 -3.46
CA GLN A 333 -16.58 -0.44 -3.11
C GLN A 333 -15.82 0.86 -2.77
N GLU A 334 -14.67 0.77 -2.10
CA GLU A 334 -13.79 1.91 -1.83
C GLU A 334 -13.16 2.48 -3.12
N CYS A 335 -12.74 1.63 -4.07
CA CYS A 335 -12.29 2.06 -5.40
C CYS A 335 -13.41 2.75 -6.19
N ILE A 336 -14.65 2.25 -6.13
CA ILE A 336 -15.82 2.88 -6.76
C ILE A 336 -16.18 4.20 -6.07
N LYS A 337 -16.05 4.29 -4.73
CA LYS A 337 -16.26 5.54 -3.98
C LYS A 337 -15.19 6.58 -4.36
N ALA A 338 -13.92 6.19 -4.46
CA ALA A 338 -12.84 7.06 -4.94
C ALA A 338 -13.07 7.54 -6.38
N LEU A 339 -13.50 6.66 -7.29
CA LEU A 339 -13.91 7.04 -8.65
C LEU A 339 -15.01 8.09 -8.63
N ASN A 340 -16.10 7.85 -7.90
CA ASN A 340 -17.22 8.78 -7.77
C ASN A 340 -16.77 10.14 -7.22
N LEU A 341 -15.88 10.14 -6.22
CA LEU A 341 -15.34 11.35 -5.61
C LEU A 341 -14.53 12.19 -6.61
N ILE A 342 -13.60 11.58 -7.35
CA ILE A 342 -12.80 12.30 -8.37
C ILE A 342 -13.70 12.82 -9.51
N LEU A 343 -14.73 12.07 -9.91
CA LEU A 343 -15.69 12.54 -10.92
C LEU A 343 -16.58 13.71 -10.43
N LYS A 344 -16.98 13.71 -9.15
CA LYS A 344 -17.69 14.85 -8.52
C LYS A 344 -16.83 16.12 -8.56
N ILE A 345 -15.58 16.03 -8.10
CA ILE A 345 -14.62 17.14 -8.13
C ILE A 345 -14.42 17.62 -9.58
N SER A 346 -14.24 16.71 -10.54
CA SER A 346 -14.11 17.07 -11.95
C SER A 346 -15.37 17.69 -12.57
N SER A 347 -16.56 17.51 -11.98
CA SER A 347 -17.78 18.21 -12.39
C SER A 347 -17.92 19.62 -11.78
N GLY A 348 -17.02 20.01 -10.88
CA GLY A 348 -17.05 21.27 -10.14
C GLY A 348 -17.90 21.24 -8.87
N GLU A 349 -18.17 20.06 -8.30
CA GLU A 349 -18.72 19.93 -6.95
C GLU A 349 -17.61 20.19 -5.92
N GLU A 350 -17.83 21.09 -4.96
CA GLU A 350 -16.86 21.39 -3.90
C GLU A 350 -16.64 20.16 -3.00
N VAL A 351 -15.39 19.93 -2.61
CA VAL A 351 -14.99 18.85 -1.69
C VAL A 351 -14.30 19.42 -0.45
N THR A 352 -14.78 19.02 0.73
CA THR A 352 -14.10 19.32 2.00
C THR A 352 -13.02 18.28 2.26
N ASN A 353 -11.74 18.63 2.01
CA ASN A 353 -10.62 17.80 2.43
C ASN A 353 -10.37 17.96 3.95
N VAL A 354 -10.60 16.88 4.71
CA VAL A 354 -10.44 16.86 6.17
C VAL A 354 -8.98 17.03 6.61
N LEU A 355 -8.02 16.82 5.71
CA LEU A 355 -6.59 16.99 5.96
C LEU A 355 -6.10 18.45 5.84
N HIS A 356 -6.95 19.39 5.39
CA HIS A 356 -6.61 20.80 5.22
C HIS A 356 -5.34 21.04 4.38
N SER A 357 -5.29 20.45 3.18
CA SER A 357 -4.22 20.65 2.19
C SER A 357 -4.28 22.02 1.51
N ASP A 358 -3.12 22.64 1.22
CA ASP A 358 -3.03 23.88 0.40
C ASP A 358 -3.39 23.69 -1.09
N PHE A 359 -3.65 22.45 -1.50
CA PHE A 359 -4.00 22.11 -2.88
C PHE A 359 -5.43 22.57 -3.24
N ASP A 360 -5.55 23.40 -4.29
CA ASP A 360 -6.83 23.86 -4.82
C ASP A 360 -7.55 22.75 -5.60
N TRP A 361 -8.54 22.12 -4.95
CA TRP A 361 -9.37 21.09 -5.56
C TRP A 361 -10.24 21.59 -6.73
N ASN A 362 -10.53 22.90 -6.82
CA ASN A 362 -11.27 23.45 -7.95
C ASN A 362 -10.46 23.42 -9.25
N SER A 363 -9.12 23.34 -9.16
CA SER A 363 -8.24 23.18 -10.32
C SER A 363 -8.44 21.88 -11.11
N LEU A 364 -9.08 20.86 -10.49
CA LEU A 364 -9.50 19.61 -11.15
C LEU A 364 -10.82 19.75 -11.93
N LYS A 365 -11.52 20.88 -11.87
CA LYS A 365 -12.75 21.06 -12.64
C LYS A 365 -12.48 20.85 -14.13
N ASP A 366 -13.36 20.08 -14.78
CA ASP A 366 -13.28 19.69 -16.19
C ASP A 366 -11.96 18.98 -16.60
N SER A 367 -11.22 18.41 -15.66
CA SER A 367 -9.89 17.80 -15.92
C SER A 367 -9.89 16.31 -16.27
N VAL A 368 -10.96 15.56 -15.97
CA VAL A 368 -11.01 14.11 -16.18
C VAL A 368 -11.68 13.77 -17.51
N ASP A 369 -11.05 12.89 -18.30
CA ASP A 369 -11.68 12.22 -19.42
C ASP A 369 -12.50 11.03 -18.90
N THR A 370 -13.80 11.27 -18.71
CA THR A 370 -14.74 10.28 -18.18
C THR A 370 -14.98 9.08 -19.10
N SER A 371 -14.50 9.11 -20.35
CA SER A 371 -14.55 7.97 -21.27
C SER A 371 -13.36 7.01 -21.09
N ARG A 372 -12.32 7.44 -20.34
CA ARG A 372 -11.01 6.79 -20.20
C ARG A 372 -10.62 6.58 -18.73
N ILE A 373 -11.29 5.63 -18.10
CA ILE A 373 -11.10 5.29 -16.69
C ILE A 373 -10.59 3.84 -16.60
N ALA A 374 -9.52 3.60 -15.84
CA ALA A 374 -8.96 2.27 -15.59
C ALA A 374 -8.74 2.03 -14.09
N VAL A 375 -8.55 0.76 -13.72
CA VAL A 375 -8.22 0.34 -12.35
C VAL A 375 -6.99 -0.58 -12.35
N MET A 376 -6.05 -0.33 -11.45
CA MET A 376 -4.79 -1.05 -11.35
C MET A 376 -4.48 -1.39 -9.90
N GLY A 377 -3.75 -2.46 -9.64
CA GLY A 377 -3.42 -2.82 -8.26
C GLY A 377 -2.52 -4.03 -8.14
N HIS A 378 -1.86 -4.11 -6.99
CA HIS A 378 -0.82 -5.11 -6.73
C HIS A 378 -1.23 -6.13 -5.67
N SER A 379 -0.90 -7.42 -5.88
CA SER A 379 -1.15 -8.50 -4.93
C SER A 379 -2.65 -8.63 -4.62
N PHE A 380 -3.05 -8.37 -3.37
CA PHE A 380 -4.44 -8.24 -2.98
C PHE A 380 -5.16 -7.12 -3.77
N GLY A 381 -4.48 -6.04 -4.15
CA GLY A 381 -5.00 -5.01 -5.05
C GLY A 381 -5.29 -5.51 -6.47
N GLY A 382 -4.59 -6.56 -6.94
CA GLY A 382 -4.93 -7.23 -8.19
C GLY A 382 -6.26 -7.99 -8.10
N ALA A 383 -6.62 -8.53 -6.93
CA ALA A 383 -7.95 -9.09 -6.71
C ALA A 383 -9.01 -7.98 -6.66
N THR A 384 -8.69 -6.83 -6.08
CA THR A 384 -9.56 -5.64 -6.08
C THR A 384 -9.78 -5.08 -7.48
N VAL A 385 -8.79 -5.14 -8.39
CA VAL A 385 -8.99 -4.83 -9.82
C VAL A 385 -10.09 -5.70 -10.42
N ILE A 386 -9.99 -7.02 -10.27
CA ILE A 386 -10.97 -7.99 -10.79
C ILE A 386 -12.37 -7.73 -10.22
N GLU A 387 -12.47 -7.56 -8.90
CA GLU A 387 -13.71 -7.30 -8.18
C GLU A 387 -14.31 -5.91 -8.49
N SER A 388 -13.49 -4.93 -8.86
CA SER A 388 -13.96 -3.61 -9.31
C SER A 388 -14.51 -3.67 -10.72
N LEU A 389 -13.86 -4.42 -11.63
CA LEU A 389 -14.32 -4.58 -13.01
C LEU A 389 -15.68 -5.31 -13.08
N SER A 390 -15.94 -6.28 -12.21
CA SER A 390 -17.23 -6.99 -12.17
C SER A 390 -18.39 -6.15 -11.63
N LYS A 391 -18.09 -5.08 -10.87
CA LYS A 391 -19.08 -4.22 -10.22
C LYS A 391 -19.28 -2.86 -10.89
N GLU A 392 -18.31 -2.38 -11.66
CA GLU A 392 -18.32 -1.02 -12.19
C GLU A 392 -17.89 -0.96 -13.66
N ILE A 393 -18.86 -0.73 -14.53
CA ILE A 393 -18.71 -0.69 -15.99
C ILE A 393 -17.94 0.54 -16.49
N ARG A 394 -17.82 1.61 -15.68
CA ARG A 394 -17.03 2.79 -16.04
C ARG A 394 -15.53 2.49 -16.09
N PHE A 395 -15.03 1.50 -15.34
CA PHE A 395 -13.68 0.98 -15.54
C PHE A 395 -13.62 0.23 -16.87
N ARG A 396 -12.89 0.79 -17.84
CA ARG A 396 -12.83 0.32 -19.24
C ARG A 396 -11.87 -0.85 -19.43
N CYS A 397 -10.84 -0.94 -18.58
CA CYS A 397 -9.88 -2.03 -18.52
C CYS A 397 -9.21 -2.04 -17.14
N GLY A 398 -8.48 -3.11 -16.82
CA GLY A 398 -7.68 -3.17 -15.60
C GLY A 398 -6.33 -3.85 -15.74
N ILE A 399 -5.45 -3.62 -14.76
CA ILE A 399 -4.11 -4.21 -14.69
C ILE A 399 -3.86 -4.77 -13.29
N ALA A 400 -3.72 -6.09 -13.20
CA ALA A 400 -3.47 -6.81 -11.96
C ALA A 400 -1.98 -7.21 -11.87
N LEU A 401 -1.23 -6.50 -11.03
CA LEU A 401 0.17 -6.79 -10.75
C LEU A 401 0.28 -7.91 -9.72
N ASP A 402 0.90 -9.02 -10.12
CA ASP A 402 1.25 -10.17 -9.28
C ASP A 402 0.11 -10.63 -8.37
N VAL A 403 -1.06 -10.83 -8.98
CA VAL A 403 -2.34 -10.95 -8.30
C VAL A 403 -2.37 -12.12 -7.31
N TRP A 404 -3.01 -11.88 -6.16
CA TRP A 404 -3.37 -12.94 -5.21
C TRP A 404 -4.83 -13.36 -5.44
N MET A 405 -5.08 -14.54 -6.00
CA MET A 405 -6.41 -15.00 -6.42
C MET A 405 -7.24 -15.68 -5.31
N LEU A 406 -6.72 -15.81 -4.08
CA LEU A 406 -7.49 -16.36 -2.95
C LEU A 406 -8.80 -15.58 -2.64
N PRO A 407 -8.83 -14.23 -2.67
CA PRO A 407 -10.00 -13.45 -2.28
C PRO A 407 -11.12 -13.40 -3.35
N VAL A 408 -10.79 -13.72 -4.59
CA VAL A 408 -11.70 -13.59 -5.75
C VAL A 408 -12.83 -14.63 -5.64
N GLY A 409 -14.08 -14.16 -5.80
CA GLY A 409 -15.28 -15.01 -5.74
C GLY A 409 -15.40 -15.98 -6.91
N ASP A 410 -16.16 -17.07 -6.73
CA ASP A 410 -16.36 -18.09 -7.78
C ASP A 410 -17.36 -17.63 -8.87
N ASP A 411 -18.19 -16.64 -8.54
CA ASP A 411 -19.10 -15.92 -9.43
C ASP A 411 -18.37 -15.08 -10.48
N ILE A 412 -17.14 -14.62 -10.19
CA ILE A 412 -16.34 -13.83 -11.12
C ILE A 412 -16.01 -14.62 -12.41
N TYR A 413 -15.80 -15.93 -12.29
CA TYR A 413 -15.49 -16.82 -13.43
C TYR A 413 -16.73 -17.13 -14.30
N GLN A 414 -17.91 -16.59 -13.99
CA GLN A 414 -19.15 -16.76 -14.76
C GLN A 414 -19.38 -15.61 -15.76
N ASN A 415 -18.31 -15.16 -16.41
CA ASN A 415 -18.28 -14.01 -17.35
C ASN A 415 -18.63 -12.64 -16.74
N SER A 416 -18.44 -12.48 -15.42
CA SER A 416 -18.71 -11.23 -14.71
C SER A 416 -17.71 -10.10 -15.02
N VAL A 417 -16.52 -10.42 -15.55
CA VAL A 417 -15.53 -9.44 -16.03
C VAL A 417 -15.40 -9.56 -17.55
N GLN A 418 -15.96 -8.58 -18.26
CA GLN A 418 -15.96 -8.51 -19.73
C GLN A 418 -14.90 -7.54 -20.27
N GLN A 419 -14.36 -6.69 -19.40
CA GLN A 419 -13.36 -5.70 -19.76
C GLN A 419 -11.97 -6.34 -19.98
N PRO A 420 -11.14 -5.76 -20.86
CA PRO A 420 -9.73 -6.12 -21.00
C PRO A 420 -9.00 -6.12 -19.64
N LEU A 421 -8.20 -7.15 -19.40
CA LEU A 421 -7.43 -7.31 -18.16
C LEU A 421 -6.02 -7.85 -18.43
N LEU A 422 -5.00 -7.08 -18.04
CA LEU A 422 -3.60 -7.50 -18.09
C LEU A 422 -3.14 -8.00 -16.72
N PHE A 423 -2.53 -9.18 -16.70
CA PHE A 423 -1.83 -9.75 -15.55
C PHE A 423 -0.31 -9.60 -15.76
N ILE A 424 0.38 -8.92 -14.85
CA ILE A 424 1.85 -8.78 -14.86
C ILE A 424 2.39 -9.43 -13.60
N ASN A 425 2.96 -10.62 -13.73
CA ASN A 425 3.42 -11.43 -12.59
C ASN A 425 4.91 -11.26 -12.33
N SER A 426 5.33 -11.54 -11.08
CA SER A 426 6.73 -11.84 -10.80
C SER A 426 7.04 -13.33 -10.97
N GLU A 427 8.27 -13.66 -11.34
CA GLU A 427 8.68 -15.05 -11.59
C GLU A 427 8.67 -15.92 -10.32
N LYS A 428 8.95 -15.31 -9.16
CA LYS A 428 9.22 -16.01 -7.90
C LYS A 428 8.10 -15.96 -6.86
N PHE A 429 6.97 -15.33 -7.16
CA PHE A 429 5.81 -15.27 -6.24
C PHE A 429 4.72 -16.29 -6.54
N GLN A 430 4.50 -16.60 -7.82
CA GLN A 430 3.35 -17.35 -8.29
C GLN A 430 3.40 -18.85 -7.91
N TRP A 431 2.25 -19.51 -7.89
CA TRP A 431 2.11 -20.97 -7.70
C TRP A 431 0.94 -21.52 -8.54
N ALA A 432 0.92 -22.85 -8.73
CA ALA A 432 0.01 -23.54 -9.66
C ALA A 432 -1.47 -23.15 -9.49
N ASP A 433 -2.05 -23.28 -8.29
CA ASP A 433 -3.45 -22.94 -8.02
C ASP A 433 -3.80 -21.48 -8.33
N ASN A 434 -2.86 -20.55 -8.11
CA ASN A 434 -3.05 -19.13 -8.42
C ASN A 434 -3.08 -18.93 -9.94
N ILE A 435 -2.10 -19.50 -10.66
CA ILE A 435 -2.05 -19.45 -12.13
C ILE A 435 -3.26 -20.14 -12.78
N LEU A 436 -3.74 -21.26 -12.23
CA LEU A 436 -4.95 -21.94 -12.70
C LEU A 436 -6.17 -21.03 -12.61
N LYS A 437 -6.34 -20.30 -11.50
CA LYS A 437 -7.40 -19.29 -11.35
C LYS A 437 -7.25 -18.15 -12.36
N ILE A 438 -6.05 -17.62 -12.56
CA ILE A 438 -5.84 -16.56 -13.57
C ILE A 438 -6.17 -17.07 -14.98
N LYS A 439 -5.68 -18.26 -15.36
CA LYS A 439 -5.95 -18.88 -16.67
C LYS A 439 -7.45 -19.16 -16.88
N LYS A 440 -8.20 -19.48 -15.83
CA LYS A 440 -9.68 -19.62 -15.87
C LYS A 440 -10.40 -18.29 -16.16
N LEU A 441 -9.80 -17.13 -15.85
CA LEU A 441 -10.35 -15.83 -16.28
C LEU A 441 -9.96 -15.46 -17.71
N ILE A 442 -8.76 -15.86 -18.16
CA ILE A 442 -8.25 -15.57 -19.51
C ILE A 442 -8.88 -16.49 -20.57
N SER A 443 -9.26 -17.71 -20.20
CA SER A 443 -9.79 -18.69 -21.15
C SER A 443 -10.97 -18.13 -21.95
N ASN A 444 -10.84 -18.17 -23.28
CA ASN A 444 -11.79 -17.67 -24.27
C ASN A 444 -11.90 -16.13 -24.39
N ASP A 445 -10.97 -15.34 -23.84
CA ASP A 445 -10.94 -13.88 -24.06
C ASP A 445 -9.55 -13.36 -24.48
N ALA A 446 -9.43 -13.00 -25.76
CA ALA A 446 -8.19 -12.46 -26.33
C ALA A 446 -7.81 -11.06 -25.81
N ASN A 447 -8.72 -10.35 -25.14
CA ASN A 447 -8.46 -9.06 -24.48
C ASN A 447 -7.89 -9.23 -23.07
N LYS A 448 -7.78 -10.48 -22.58
CA LYS A 448 -7.13 -10.79 -21.31
C LYS A 448 -5.75 -11.38 -21.60
N LYS A 449 -4.71 -10.79 -21.00
CA LYS A 449 -3.30 -11.09 -21.29
C LYS A 449 -2.55 -11.37 -20.00
N MET A 450 -1.51 -12.18 -20.08
CA MET A 450 -0.64 -12.49 -18.94
C MET A 450 0.82 -12.47 -19.39
N ILE A 451 1.67 -11.87 -18.58
CA ILE A 451 3.13 -11.89 -18.73
C ILE A 451 3.79 -12.11 -17.37
N THR A 452 5.00 -12.65 -17.36
CA THR A 452 5.86 -12.75 -16.16
C THR A 452 7.19 -12.04 -16.42
N ILE A 453 7.65 -11.23 -15.45
CA ILE A 453 8.95 -10.55 -15.50
C ILE A 453 10.04 -11.49 -14.93
N LYS A 454 11.05 -11.82 -15.73
CA LYS A 454 12.16 -12.72 -15.34
C LYS A 454 13.00 -12.12 -14.20
N GLY A 455 13.55 -12.98 -13.36
CA GLY A 455 14.38 -12.63 -12.20
C GLY A 455 13.64 -11.90 -11.07
N SER A 456 12.39 -11.47 -11.26
CA SER A 456 11.67 -10.60 -10.34
C SER A 456 11.04 -11.35 -9.14
N VAL A 457 10.67 -10.59 -8.11
CA VAL A 457 10.01 -11.06 -6.88
C VAL A 457 8.76 -10.24 -6.62
N HIS A 458 7.89 -10.69 -5.71
CA HIS A 458 6.67 -9.96 -5.32
C HIS A 458 6.93 -8.50 -4.90
N GLN A 459 8.11 -8.25 -4.34
CA GLN A 459 8.53 -6.93 -3.87
C GLN A 459 9.12 -6.04 -4.98
N SER A 460 9.23 -6.52 -6.23
CA SER A 460 9.69 -5.73 -7.38
C SER A 460 8.71 -4.62 -7.81
N PHE A 461 7.43 -4.71 -7.42
CA PHE A 461 6.40 -3.71 -7.72
C PHE A 461 6.25 -2.57 -6.68
N PRO A 462 6.27 -2.83 -5.34
CA PRO A 462 6.26 -1.76 -4.34
C PRO A 462 7.61 -1.04 -4.20
N ASP A 463 7.56 0.22 -3.76
CA ASP A 463 8.71 1.13 -3.65
C ASP A 463 9.85 0.63 -2.74
N PHE A 464 9.57 -0.32 -1.85
CA PHE A 464 10.57 -0.95 -0.96
C PHE A 464 11.76 -1.56 -1.70
N THR A 465 11.60 -1.93 -2.98
CA THR A 465 12.71 -2.40 -3.81
C THR A 465 13.76 -1.31 -4.09
N PHE A 466 13.38 -0.03 -4.19
CA PHE A 466 14.34 1.04 -4.50
C PHE A 466 15.13 1.48 -3.27
N VAL A 467 14.43 1.60 -2.13
CA VAL A 467 14.98 2.16 -0.88
C VAL A 467 15.77 1.16 -0.03
N SER A 468 15.69 -0.14 -0.32
CA SER A 468 16.34 -1.17 0.49
C SER A 468 17.82 -1.37 0.14
N GLY A 469 18.68 -1.01 1.11
CA GLY A 469 20.11 -1.34 1.08
C GLY A 469 20.36 -2.84 0.90
N GLY A 470 21.44 -3.23 0.21
CA GLY A 470 21.69 -4.62 -0.21
C GLY A 470 21.61 -5.70 0.88
N ILE A 471 21.90 -5.36 2.15
CA ILE A 471 21.77 -6.27 3.30
C ILE A 471 20.28 -6.48 3.67
N ILE A 472 19.51 -5.38 3.81
CA ILE A 472 18.07 -5.41 4.12
C ILE A 472 17.30 -6.08 2.98
N ALA A 473 17.64 -5.75 1.73
CA ALA A 473 17.03 -6.33 0.55
C ALA A 473 17.18 -7.86 0.48
N ARG A 474 18.34 -8.40 0.87
CA ARG A 474 18.55 -9.85 0.99
C ARG A 474 17.78 -10.45 2.17
N PHE A 475 17.78 -9.81 3.33
CA PHE A 475 17.11 -10.33 4.53
C PHE A 475 15.58 -10.43 4.37
N PHE A 476 14.96 -9.42 3.75
CA PHE A 476 13.52 -9.34 3.53
C PHE A 476 13.05 -9.77 2.12
N LYS A 477 13.95 -10.33 1.29
CA LYS A 477 13.68 -10.71 -0.12
C LYS A 477 13.05 -9.58 -0.96
N LEU A 478 13.49 -8.33 -0.73
CA LEU A 478 12.94 -7.13 -1.40
C LEU A 478 13.49 -6.93 -2.82
N LYS A 479 14.52 -7.68 -3.22
CA LYS A 479 15.14 -7.62 -4.54
C LYS A 479 15.20 -9.00 -5.19
N GLY A 480 14.91 -9.02 -6.49
CA GLY A 480 15.12 -10.16 -7.36
C GLY A 480 16.55 -10.26 -7.87
N GLU A 481 16.73 -11.02 -8.95
CA GLU A 481 17.97 -11.07 -9.74
C GLU A 481 18.03 -9.97 -10.79
N ILE A 482 16.87 -9.53 -11.29
CA ILE A 482 16.72 -8.35 -12.18
C ILE A 482 16.92 -7.04 -11.41
N ASP A 483 17.41 -5.99 -12.09
CA ASP A 483 17.49 -4.66 -11.48
C ASP A 483 16.09 -4.11 -11.18
N PRO A 484 15.85 -3.49 -10.01
CA PRO A 484 14.56 -2.90 -9.67
C PRO A 484 14.00 -1.90 -10.69
N ASN A 485 14.87 -1.09 -11.33
CA ASN A 485 14.44 -0.12 -12.33
C ASN A 485 14.05 -0.81 -13.63
N GLU A 486 14.78 -1.85 -14.04
CA GLU A 486 14.43 -2.63 -15.22
C GLU A 486 13.10 -3.38 -15.03
N ALA A 487 12.88 -3.97 -13.85
CA ALA A 487 11.63 -4.64 -13.53
C ALA A 487 10.42 -3.68 -13.53
N ILE A 488 10.56 -2.50 -12.92
CA ILE A 488 9.46 -1.52 -12.91
C ILE A 488 9.23 -0.90 -14.30
N ASP A 489 10.28 -0.71 -15.09
CA ASP A 489 10.17 -0.25 -16.48
C ASP A 489 9.40 -1.23 -17.34
N ILE A 490 9.71 -2.53 -17.27
CA ILE A 490 8.95 -3.57 -17.98
C ILE A 490 7.47 -3.53 -17.58
N SER A 491 7.19 -3.47 -16.28
CA SER A 491 5.83 -3.38 -15.74
C SER A 491 5.09 -2.13 -16.23
N ASN A 492 5.74 -0.96 -16.18
CA ASN A 492 5.15 0.31 -16.55
C ASN A 492 4.94 0.43 -18.06
N HIS A 493 5.93 0.06 -18.88
CA HIS A 493 5.82 0.09 -20.34
C HIS A 493 4.72 -0.85 -20.86
N ALA A 494 4.64 -2.08 -20.36
CA ALA A 494 3.55 -3.00 -20.69
C ALA A 494 2.17 -2.44 -20.24
N SER A 495 2.13 -1.80 -19.06
CA SER A 495 0.91 -1.14 -18.57
C SER A 495 0.48 0.03 -19.46
N LEU A 496 1.41 0.89 -19.89
CA LEU A 496 1.15 2.05 -20.75
C LEU A 496 0.66 1.64 -22.15
N ALA A 497 1.28 0.63 -22.77
CA ALA A 497 0.82 0.06 -24.04
C ALA A 497 -0.61 -0.49 -23.94
N PHE A 498 -0.87 -1.28 -22.90
CA PHE A 498 -2.19 -1.84 -22.64
C PHE A 498 -3.26 -0.77 -22.38
N LEU A 499 -2.95 0.25 -21.56
CA LEU A 499 -3.83 1.40 -21.32
C LEU A 499 -4.08 2.20 -22.61
N GLN A 500 -3.06 2.39 -23.46
CA GLN A 500 -3.22 3.06 -24.75
C GLN A 500 -4.22 2.34 -25.64
N LYS A 501 -4.05 1.02 -25.80
CA LYS A 501 -4.90 0.17 -26.62
C LYS A 501 -6.35 0.17 -26.16
N HIS A 502 -6.59 0.05 -24.85
CA HIS A 502 -7.94 -0.15 -24.30
C HIS A 502 -8.65 1.12 -23.82
N LEU A 503 -7.94 2.25 -23.67
CA LEU A 503 -8.52 3.59 -23.46
C LEU A 503 -8.47 4.47 -24.73
N SER A 504 -8.01 3.93 -25.86
CA SER A 504 -7.83 4.66 -27.12
C SER A 504 -7.03 5.96 -26.95
N LEU A 505 -5.88 5.89 -26.28
CA LEU A 505 -5.01 7.06 -26.06
C LEU A 505 -4.31 7.47 -27.36
N LYS A 506 -4.01 8.76 -27.48
CA LYS A 506 -3.21 9.33 -28.58
C LYS A 506 -1.83 9.70 -28.04
N LYS A 507 -1.01 8.67 -27.81
CA LYS A 507 0.37 8.73 -27.34
C LYS A 507 1.17 7.68 -28.14
N ASP A 508 2.48 7.59 -27.88
CA ASP A 508 3.38 6.66 -28.57
C ASP A 508 3.76 5.48 -27.63
N PHE A 509 2.78 4.89 -26.93
CA PHE A 509 3.01 3.77 -26.01
C PHE A 509 2.90 2.40 -26.70
N ASP A 510 2.31 2.34 -27.89
CA ASP A 510 2.24 1.19 -28.80
C ASP A 510 3.62 0.65 -29.22
N LYS A 511 4.68 1.47 -29.13
CA LYS A 511 6.08 1.01 -29.26
C LYS A 511 6.47 -0.08 -28.25
N TRP A 512 5.67 -0.27 -27.20
CA TRP A 512 5.83 -1.32 -26.19
C TRP A 512 4.78 -2.43 -26.27
N ASP A 513 3.94 -2.48 -27.32
CA ASP A 513 2.91 -3.52 -27.50
C ASP A 513 3.49 -4.94 -27.42
N SER A 514 4.74 -5.14 -27.89
CA SER A 514 5.42 -6.43 -27.81
C SER A 514 5.53 -6.95 -26.36
N LEU A 515 5.71 -6.06 -25.37
CA LEU A 515 5.79 -6.44 -23.96
C LEU A 515 4.45 -6.98 -23.44
N VAL A 516 3.31 -6.51 -23.97
CA VAL A 516 1.97 -6.99 -23.60
C VAL A 516 1.73 -8.44 -24.06
N ASP A 517 2.36 -8.83 -25.17
CA ASP A 517 2.38 -10.20 -25.69
C ASP A 517 3.55 -11.04 -25.12
N GLY A 518 4.31 -10.50 -24.17
CA GLY A 518 5.44 -11.18 -23.52
C GLY A 518 6.72 -11.25 -24.35
N ILE A 519 6.81 -10.46 -25.42
CA ILE A 519 7.91 -10.43 -26.37
C ILE A 519 8.87 -9.28 -26.00
N GLY A 520 9.97 -9.63 -25.35
CA GLY A 520 11.03 -8.69 -24.99
C GLY A 520 12.14 -9.31 -24.13
N PRO A 521 13.24 -8.59 -23.87
CA PRO A 521 14.22 -8.99 -22.86
C PRO A 521 13.53 -9.08 -21.50
N ASN A 522 13.91 -10.08 -20.70
CA ASN A 522 13.42 -10.27 -19.33
C ASN A 522 11.89 -10.39 -19.16
N VAL A 523 11.15 -10.77 -20.21
CA VAL A 523 9.72 -11.13 -20.14
C VAL A 523 9.50 -12.59 -20.57
N ILE A 524 8.42 -13.19 -20.05
CA ILE A 524 7.87 -14.50 -20.43
C ILE A 524 6.40 -14.29 -20.83
N PRO A 525 5.94 -14.77 -21.99
CA PRO A 525 4.51 -14.85 -22.31
C PRO A 525 3.78 -15.81 -21.36
N GLY A 526 2.69 -15.36 -20.75
CA GLY A 526 1.95 -16.15 -19.76
C GLY A 526 2.70 -16.23 -18.42
N SER A 527 3.12 -17.44 -18.04
CA SER A 527 3.80 -17.73 -16.78
C SER A 527 4.82 -18.85 -16.96
N ASN A 528 5.89 -18.81 -16.16
CA ASN A 528 6.91 -19.83 -16.01
C ASN A 528 6.43 -21.12 -15.31
N ILE A 529 5.21 -21.12 -14.75
CA ILE A 529 4.67 -22.27 -14.01
C ILE A 529 3.93 -23.20 -14.98
N ASP A 530 4.45 -24.42 -15.08
CA ASP A 530 3.75 -25.51 -15.73
C ASP A 530 2.53 -25.93 -14.89
N ILE A 531 1.43 -26.17 -15.58
CA ILE A 531 0.15 -26.64 -15.03
C ILE A 531 -0.41 -27.80 -15.87
N SER A 532 0.41 -28.37 -16.74
CA SER A 532 0.06 -29.58 -17.47
C SER A 532 -0.28 -30.68 -16.45
N PRO A 533 -1.36 -31.44 -16.63
CA PRO A 533 -1.60 -32.60 -15.78
C PRO A 533 -0.39 -33.53 -15.94
N ALA A 534 0.19 -33.98 -14.83
CA ALA A 534 1.23 -35.00 -14.88
C ALA A 534 0.71 -36.20 -15.69
N GLU A 535 1.53 -36.72 -16.60
CA GLU A 535 1.19 -37.98 -17.27
C GLU A 535 1.00 -39.05 -16.20
N PRO A 536 -0.05 -39.89 -16.29
CA PRO A 536 -0.25 -40.96 -15.34
C PRO A 536 0.89 -41.98 -15.47
N GLU A 537 1.65 -42.17 -14.38
CA GLU A 537 2.67 -43.23 -14.22
C GLU A 537 2.06 -44.64 -14.30
#